data_AF-A0A835YJ85-F1
#
_entry.id   AF-A0A835YJ85-F1
#
_cell.length_a   1.000
_cell.length_b   1.000
_cell.length_c   1.000
_cell.angle_alpha   90.00
_cell.angle_beta   90.00
_cell.angle_gamma   90.00
#
_symmetry.space_group_name_H-M   'P 1'
#
loop_
_entity.id
_entity.type
_entity.pdbx_description
1 polymer ?
#
loop_
_entity_poly.entity_id
_entity_poly.type
_entity_poly.pdbx_seq_one_letter_code
_entity_poly.pdbx_strand_id
1 'polypeptide(L)'
;MFLECAGLSAAASALAENGGGGGTGLAAITGDIAALRSRCLQLVEALRQEKGRRLRAVGEGERQAGHVRALSEHVEKLMAYLKHEAAAKARAHEQQLRLQKEVELLRARGAALERKAAAKSRAISELREGSKILEDQLRLMDAKYVELRGKLDRTRARAAREVGAAKRDCTRLRVKWTTLSREFGGCGGLRGALLDEVDPAQVMAAAAAAAAPVLPAAAAAAHGSRAAAKPAAAAAPRAAATDAAKSGAAATHQLLKPRRSQTARPLGGPRSWLSTAEEGVTSSVDGRAQSQPVLAPPVGGAGKGIAGGGGRGLRGNVHMPKGFEAKVTLGNIQMLA
;
A
#
# COMPACT_ATOMS: atom_id res chain seq x y z
N MET A 1 -54.40 68.65 -22.68
CA MET A 1 -53.64 69.92 -22.79
C MET A 1 -53.48 70.44 -24.23
N PHE A 2 -53.40 69.62 -25.29
CA PHE A 2 -53.33 70.16 -26.67
C PHE A 2 -54.67 70.69 -27.23
N LEU A 3 -55.80 70.36 -26.60
CA LEU A 3 -57.14 70.76 -27.06
C LEU A 3 -57.57 72.17 -26.59
N GLU A 4 -56.89 72.78 -25.61
CA GLU A 4 -57.28 74.11 -25.10
C GLU A 4 -56.61 75.28 -25.87
N CYS A 5 -55.50 75.05 -26.57
CA CYS A 5 -54.84 76.11 -27.34
C CYS A 5 -55.58 76.49 -28.63
N ALA A 6 -56.42 75.61 -29.17
CA ALA A 6 -57.17 75.89 -30.39
C ALA A 6 -58.29 76.93 -30.17
N GLY A 7 -58.88 76.99 -28.97
CA GLY A 7 -59.98 77.92 -28.66
C GLY A 7 -59.56 79.39 -28.53
N LEU A 8 -58.33 79.65 -28.09
CA LEU A 8 -57.83 81.01 -27.84
C LEU A 8 -57.48 81.77 -29.14
N SER A 9 -57.15 81.06 -30.23
CA SER A 9 -56.84 81.70 -31.52
C SER A 9 -58.08 82.27 -32.21
N ALA A 10 -59.25 81.64 -32.02
CA ALA A 10 -60.49 82.08 -32.66
C ALA A 10 -61.07 83.35 -32.01
N ALA A 11 -60.91 83.51 -30.69
CA ALA A 11 -61.40 84.69 -29.97
C ALA A 11 -60.59 85.96 -30.27
N ALA A 12 -59.30 85.84 -30.60
CA ALA A 12 -58.45 86.99 -30.92
C ALA A 12 -58.76 87.62 -32.29
N SER A 13 -59.20 86.82 -33.27
CA SER A 13 -59.59 87.34 -34.59
C SER A 13 -60.91 88.12 -34.55
N ALA A 14 -61.82 87.81 -33.62
CA ALA A 14 -63.10 88.49 -33.50
C ALA A 14 -63.01 89.90 -32.89
N LEU A 15 -61.94 90.22 -32.15
CA LEU A 15 -61.77 91.54 -31.54
C LEU A 15 -61.15 92.60 -32.48
N ALA A 16 -60.63 92.20 -33.64
CA ALA A 16 -59.93 93.09 -34.57
C ALA A 16 -60.87 93.88 -35.50
N GLU A 17 -62.15 93.53 -35.59
CA GLU A 17 -63.09 94.12 -36.57
C GLU A 17 -63.91 95.31 -36.05
N ASN A 18 -63.80 95.73 -34.78
CA ASN A 18 -64.77 96.69 -34.20
C ASN A 18 -64.19 97.86 -33.37
N GLY A 19 -63.16 98.55 -33.87
CA GLY A 19 -62.57 99.71 -33.16
C GLY A 19 -61.98 100.79 -34.06
N GLY A 20 -62.84 101.66 -34.60
CA GLY A 20 -62.43 102.93 -35.22
C GLY A 20 -62.44 104.08 -34.20
N GLY A 21 -61.27 104.68 -33.92
CA GLY A 21 -61.15 105.97 -33.22
C GLY A 21 -60.14 105.98 -32.06
N GLY A 22 -58.89 106.41 -32.32
CA GLY A 22 -57.86 106.66 -31.30
C GLY A 22 -56.41 106.37 -31.76
N GLY A 23 -55.87 107.18 -32.67
CA GLY A 23 -54.69 106.88 -33.50
C GLY A 23 -53.30 106.84 -32.85
N THR A 24 -53.11 107.12 -31.55
CA THR A 24 -51.78 107.10 -30.90
C THR A 24 -51.65 106.05 -29.79
N GLY A 25 -52.73 105.69 -29.11
CA GLY A 25 -52.74 104.57 -28.15
C GLY A 25 -52.74 103.20 -28.83
N LEU A 26 -53.37 103.09 -30.01
CA LEU A 26 -53.48 101.82 -30.74
C LEU A 26 -52.10 101.27 -31.18
N ALA A 27 -51.16 102.14 -31.55
CA ALA A 27 -49.81 101.75 -31.97
C ALA A 27 -48.93 101.26 -30.79
N ALA A 28 -49.07 101.86 -29.61
CA ALA A 28 -48.42 101.38 -28.39
C ALA A 28 -49.00 100.02 -27.96
N ILE A 29 -50.34 99.90 -28.00
CA ILE A 29 -51.05 98.65 -27.68
C ILE A 29 -50.66 97.52 -28.65
N THR A 30 -50.53 97.79 -29.95
CA THR A 30 -50.10 96.78 -30.92
C THR A 30 -48.63 96.38 -30.77
N GLY A 31 -47.76 97.32 -30.38
CA GLY A 31 -46.36 97.06 -30.03
C GLY A 31 -46.23 96.16 -28.79
N ASP A 32 -46.99 96.44 -27.74
CA ASP A 32 -47.03 95.62 -26.52
C ASP A 32 -47.60 94.22 -26.80
N ILE A 33 -48.63 94.12 -27.64
CA ILE A 33 -49.17 92.83 -28.09
C ILE A 33 -48.11 92.05 -28.89
N ALA A 34 -47.33 92.71 -29.75
CA ALA A 34 -46.25 92.06 -30.48
C ALA A 34 -45.11 91.59 -29.56
N ALA A 35 -44.75 92.38 -28.55
CA ALA A 35 -43.76 92.03 -27.54
C ALA A 35 -44.23 90.85 -26.66
N LEU A 36 -45.49 90.85 -26.23
CA LEU A 36 -46.12 89.75 -25.51
C LEU A 36 -46.17 88.48 -26.35
N ARG A 37 -46.54 88.57 -27.63
CA ARG A 37 -46.52 87.43 -28.57
C ARG A 37 -45.10 86.88 -28.75
N SER A 38 -44.10 87.74 -28.94
CA SER A 38 -42.70 87.33 -29.02
C SER A 38 -42.24 86.61 -27.75
N ARG A 39 -42.57 87.15 -26.57
CA ARG A 39 -42.25 86.53 -25.27
C ARG A 39 -42.98 85.20 -25.08
N CYS A 40 -44.25 85.10 -25.47
CA CYS A 40 -44.99 83.84 -25.45
C CYS A 40 -44.33 82.79 -26.35
N LEU A 41 -43.89 83.16 -27.55
CA LEU A 41 -43.15 82.26 -28.45
C LEU A 41 -41.82 81.80 -27.83
N GLN A 42 -41.06 82.73 -27.23
CA GLN A 42 -39.81 82.41 -26.53
C GLN A 42 -40.04 81.44 -25.36
N LEU A 43 -41.10 81.64 -24.56
CA LEU A 43 -41.45 80.73 -23.47
C LEU A 43 -41.84 79.34 -23.98
N VAL A 44 -42.59 79.27 -25.09
CA VAL A 44 -42.95 78.00 -25.73
C VAL A 44 -41.70 77.28 -26.26
N GLU A 45 -40.75 77.99 -26.86
CA GLU A 45 -39.48 77.42 -27.30
C GLU A 45 -38.62 76.96 -26.13
N ALA A 46 -38.53 77.74 -25.05
CA ALA A 46 -37.81 77.37 -23.83
C ALA A 46 -38.39 76.08 -23.20
N LEU A 47 -39.73 75.98 -23.11
CA LEU A 47 -40.40 74.77 -22.62
C LEU A 47 -40.14 73.56 -23.53
N ARG A 48 -40.11 73.74 -24.86
CA ARG A 48 -39.73 72.67 -25.80
C ARG A 48 -38.28 72.21 -25.59
N GLN A 49 -37.35 73.15 -25.43
CA GLN A 49 -35.95 72.84 -25.16
C GLN A 49 -35.77 72.11 -23.83
N GLU A 50 -36.46 72.56 -22.79
CA GLU A 50 -36.43 71.93 -21.46
C GLU A 50 -36.99 70.51 -21.53
N LYS A 51 -38.15 70.30 -22.16
CA LYS A 51 -38.72 68.96 -22.37
C LYS A 51 -37.73 68.06 -23.13
N GLY A 52 -37.07 68.57 -24.15
CA GLY A 52 -36.03 67.85 -24.87
C GLY A 52 -34.79 67.51 -24.04
N ARG A 53 -34.41 68.37 -23.07
CA ARG A 53 -33.33 68.07 -22.10
C ARG A 53 -33.78 67.02 -21.08
N ARG A 54 -35.00 67.14 -20.55
CA ARG A 54 -35.57 66.15 -19.61
C ARG A 54 -35.68 64.76 -20.24
N LEU A 55 -36.16 64.66 -21.47
CA LEU A 55 -36.22 63.38 -22.19
C LEU A 55 -34.84 62.75 -22.40
N ARG A 56 -33.81 63.56 -22.69
CA ARG A 56 -32.43 63.09 -22.79
C ARG A 56 -31.89 62.58 -21.44
N ALA A 57 -32.09 63.35 -20.38
CA ALA A 57 -31.68 62.96 -19.03
C ALA A 57 -32.38 61.67 -18.55
N VAL A 58 -33.68 61.52 -18.85
CA VAL A 58 -34.44 60.28 -18.57
C VAL A 58 -33.86 59.12 -19.37
N GLY A 59 -33.60 59.28 -20.67
CA GLY A 59 -33.00 58.24 -21.50
C GLY A 59 -31.58 57.85 -21.06
N GLU A 60 -30.77 58.81 -20.59
CA GLU A 60 -29.47 58.52 -19.98
C GLU A 60 -29.62 57.76 -18.65
N GLY A 61 -30.59 58.15 -17.82
CA GLY A 61 -30.93 57.44 -16.58
C GLY A 61 -31.35 55.99 -16.83
N GLU A 62 -32.15 55.73 -17.85
CA GLU A 62 -32.55 54.37 -18.24
C GLU A 62 -31.37 53.52 -18.73
N ARG A 63 -30.44 54.12 -19.51
CA ARG A 63 -29.21 53.43 -19.94
C ARG A 63 -28.31 53.10 -18.77
N GLN A 64 -28.12 54.04 -17.84
CA GLN A 64 -27.33 53.82 -16.63
C GLN A 64 -27.99 52.75 -15.75
N ALA A 65 -29.31 52.78 -15.56
CA ALA A 65 -30.05 51.75 -14.84
C ALA A 65 -29.89 50.37 -15.50
N GLY A 66 -29.91 50.30 -16.84
CA GLY A 66 -29.61 49.08 -17.60
C GLY A 66 -28.20 48.56 -17.33
N HIS A 67 -27.19 49.43 -17.33
CA HIS A 67 -25.81 49.07 -17.03
C HIS A 67 -25.65 48.56 -15.58
N VAL A 68 -26.27 49.24 -14.60
CA VAL A 68 -26.27 48.80 -13.20
C VAL A 68 -26.92 47.41 -13.07
N ARG A 69 -28.06 47.15 -13.74
CA ARG A 69 -28.68 45.82 -13.74
C ARG A 69 -27.76 44.75 -14.32
N ALA A 70 -27.15 45.01 -15.48
CA ALA A 70 -26.22 44.07 -16.11
C ALA A 70 -24.98 43.77 -15.24
N LEU A 71 -24.44 44.79 -14.56
CA LEU A 71 -23.35 44.60 -13.61
C LEU A 71 -23.79 43.78 -12.39
N SER A 72 -24.98 44.04 -11.83
CA SER A 72 -25.53 43.25 -10.72
C SER A 72 -25.71 41.78 -11.10
N GLU A 73 -26.28 41.49 -12.27
CA GLU A 73 -26.40 40.11 -12.78
C GLU A 73 -25.04 39.43 -12.92
N HIS A 74 -24.01 40.16 -13.36
CA HIS A 74 -22.66 39.62 -13.47
C HIS A 74 -22.04 39.33 -12.10
N VAL A 75 -22.21 40.24 -11.13
CA VAL A 75 -21.76 40.02 -9.74
C VAL A 75 -22.45 38.80 -9.12
N GLU A 76 -23.75 38.62 -9.36
CA GLU A 76 -24.49 37.44 -8.90
C GLU A 76 -23.93 36.13 -9.50
N LYS A 77 -23.64 36.11 -10.80
CA LYS A 77 -23.00 34.97 -11.47
C LYS A 77 -21.63 34.66 -10.87
N LEU A 78 -20.79 35.67 -10.65
CA LEU A 78 -19.48 35.50 -10.01
C LEU A 78 -19.61 34.95 -8.59
N MET A 79 -20.56 35.45 -7.80
CA MET A 79 -20.82 34.94 -6.46
C MET A 79 -21.30 33.49 -6.47
N ALA A 80 -22.12 33.09 -7.44
CA ALA A 80 -22.53 31.70 -7.61
C ALA A 80 -21.33 30.80 -7.95
N TYR A 81 -20.46 31.21 -8.88
CA TYR A 81 -19.25 30.46 -9.22
C TYR A 81 -18.30 30.29 -8.02
N LEU A 82 -18.06 31.35 -7.26
CA LEU A 82 -17.22 31.28 -6.06
C LEU A 82 -17.79 30.32 -5.00
N LYS A 83 -19.13 30.30 -4.82
CA LYS A 83 -19.78 29.34 -3.92
C LYS A 83 -19.61 27.90 -4.40
N HIS A 84 -19.80 27.64 -5.69
CA HIS A 84 -19.60 26.30 -6.26
C HIS A 84 -18.13 25.86 -6.17
N GLU A 85 -17.19 26.77 -6.43
CA GLU A 85 -15.76 26.51 -6.31
C GLU A 85 -15.37 26.19 -4.86
N ALA A 86 -15.85 26.96 -3.89
CA ALA A 86 -15.63 26.69 -2.47
C ALA A 86 -16.20 25.34 -2.04
N ALA A 87 -17.42 25.01 -2.48
CA ALA A 87 -18.05 23.71 -2.21
C ALA A 87 -17.29 22.54 -2.85
N ALA A 88 -16.80 22.70 -4.09
CA ALA A 88 -16.00 21.70 -4.77
C ALA A 88 -14.65 21.48 -4.06
N LYS A 89 -13.97 22.56 -3.65
CA LYS A 89 -12.71 22.49 -2.88
C LYS A 89 -12.91 21.79 -1.53
N ALA A 90 -14.00 22.08 -0.81
CA ALA A 90 -14.33 21.42 0.44
C ALA A 90 -14.51 19.89 0.24
N ARG A 91 -15.25 19.47 -0.80
CA ARG A 91 -15.44 18.05 -1.13
C ARG A 91 -14.13 17.36 -1.51
N ALA A 92 -13.29 18.00 -2.31
CA ALA A 92 -11.98 17.47 -2.68
C ALA A 92 -11.07 17.28 -1.45
N HIS A 93 -11.08 18.26 -0.54
CA HIS A 93 -10.31 18.18 0.69
C HIS A 93 -10.81 17.05 1.61
N GLU A 94 -12.12 16.86 1.77
CA GLU A 94 -12.67 15.73 2.54
C GLU A 94 -12.29 14.37 1.93
N GLN A 95 -12.32 14.23 0.61
CA GLN A 95 -11.88 13.02 -0.09
C GLN A 95 -10.39 12.75 0.15
N GLN A 96 -9.55 13.79 0.09
CA GLN A 96 -8.12 13.68 0.39
C GLN A 96 -7.88 13.15 1.81
N LEU A 97 -8.61 13.67 2.82
CA LEU A 97 -8.48 13.19 4.20
C LEU A 97 -8.90 11.73 4.37
N ARG A 98 -9.92 11.26 3.61
CA ARG A 98 -10.33 9.85 3.62
C ARG A 98 -9.24 8.96 3.04
N LEU A 99 -8.70 9.33 1.88
CA LEU A 99 -7.62 8.59 1.22
C LEU A 99 -6.35 8.56 2.07
N GLN A 100 -6.02 9.65 2.78
CA GLN A 100 -4.89 9.68 3.70
C GLN A 100 -5.03 8.63 4.82
N LYS A 101 -6.22 8.51 5.44
CA LYS A 101 -6.51 7.49 6.45
C LYS A 101 -6.41 6.07 5.89
N GLU A 102 -6.90 5.84 4.67
CA GLU A 102 -6.79 4.53 4.00
C GLU A 102 -5.33 4.16 3.73
N VAL A 103 -4.53 5.10 3.26
CA VAL A 103 -3.09 4.92 3.04
C VAL A 103 -2.38 4.58 4.35
N GLU A 104 -2.70 5.25 5.46
CA GLU A 104 -2.15 4.95 6.78
C GLU A 104 -2.51 3.53 7.25
N LEU A 105 -3.77 3.12 7.08
CA LEU A 105 -4.22 1.76 7.42
C LEU A 105 -3.51 0.69 6.58
N LEU A 106 -3.37 0.93 5.26
CA LEU A 106 -2.65 0.03 4.37
C LEU A 106 -1.16 -0.07 4.72
N ARG A 107 -0.52 1.05 5.09
CA ARG A 107 0.86 1.07 5.58
C ARG A 107 1.02 0.27 6.88
N ALA A 108 0.13 0.47 7.85
CA ALA A 108 0.15 -0.28 9.10
C ALA A 108 -0.04 -1.80 8.88
N ARG A 109 -0.96 -2.17 7.97
CA ARG A 109 -1.17 -3.56 7.55
C ARG A 109 0.07 -4.13 6.85
N GLY A 110 0.70 -3.37 5.97
CA GLY A 110 1.95 -3.74 5.30
C GLY A 110 3.06 -4.06 6.30
N ALA A 111 3.32 -3.14 7.23
CA ALA A 111 4.33 -3.33 8.28
C ALA A 111 4.05 -4.57 9.15
N ALA A 112 2.77 -4.86 9.46
CA ALA A 112 2.41 -6.06 10.22
C ALA A 112 2.67 -7.36 9.43
N LEU A 113 2.44 -7.36 8.11
CA LEU A 113 2.74 -8.50 7.25
C LEU A 113 4.24 -8.71 7.09
N GLU A 114 5.03 -7.65 6.95
CA GLU A 114 6.49 -7.71 6.89
C GLU A 114 7.10 -8.34 8.16
N ARG A 115 6.63 -7.93 9.34
CA ARG A 115 7.06 -8.55 10.62
C ARG A 115 6.76 -10.04 10.68
N LYS A 116 5.56 -10.44 10.24
CA LYS A 116 5.15 -11.87 10.18
C LYS A 116 6.01 -12.64 9.17
N ALA A 117 6.31 -12.05 8.02
CA ALA A 117 7.17 -12.65 7.01
C ALA A 117 8.60 -12.86 7.56
N ALA A 118 9.17 -11.84 8.19
CA ALA A 118 10.49 -11.92 8.82
C ALA A 118 10.55 -13.00 9.91
N ALA A 119 9.51 -13.13 10.74
CA ALA A 119 9.42 -14.19 11.75
C ALA A 119 9.40 -15.59 11.13
N LYS A 120 8.61 -15.79 10.05
CA LYS A 120 8.58 -17.05 9.30
C LYS A 120 9.94 -17.36 8.66
N SER A 121 10.62 -16.37 8.09
CA SER A 121 11.95 -16.55 7.50
C SER A 121 12.98 -17.04 8.52
N ARG A 122 12.94 -16.51 9.76
CA ARG A 122 13.80 -16.98 10.87
C ARG A 122 13.50 -18.43 11.26
N ALA A 123 12.23 -18.77 11.40
CA ALA A 123 11.83 -20.15 11.70
C ALA A 123 12.28 -21.13 10.58
N ILE A 124 12.18 -20.71 9.32
CA ILE A 124 12.65 -21.52 8.18
C ILE A 124 14.17 -21.70 8.22
N SER A 125 14.96 -20.68 8.56
CA SER A 125 16.42 -20.83 8.68
C SER A 125 16.79 -21.76 9.83
N GLU A 126 16.16 -21.63 11.00
CA GLU A 126 16.39 -22.51 12.15
C GLU A 126 16.09 -23.98 11.81
N LEU A 127 14.96 -24.24 11.12
CA LEU A 127 14.61 -25.60 10.68
C LEU A 127 15.61 -26.15 9.66
N ARG A 128 16.10 -25.34 8.72
CA ARG A 128 17.13 -25.76 7.75
C ARG A 128 18.45 -26.11 8.42
N GLU A 129 18.86 -25.32 9.40
CA GLU A 129 20.06 -25.60 10.22
C GLU A 129 19.87 -26.88 11.03
N GLY A 130 18.70 -27.07 11.65
CA GLY A 130 18.34 -28.30 12.37
C GLY A 130 18.38 -29.55 11.47
N SER A 131 17.81 -29.48 10.26
CA SER A 131 17.87 -30.56 9.27
C SER A 131 19.30 -30.90 8.88
N LYS A 132 20.14 -29.89 8.62
CA LYS A 132 21.55 -30.09 8.27
C LYS A 132 22.34 -30.79 9.38
N ILE A 133 22.13 -30.41 10.64
CA ILE A 133 22.78 -31.06 11.79
C ILE A 133 22.42 -32.55 11.86
N LEU A 134 21.14 -32.89 11.67
CA LEU A 134 20.68 -34.28 11.68
C LEU A 134 21.27 -35.09 10.53
N GLU A 135 21.35 -34.51 9.33
CA GLU A 135 22.01 -35.14 8.18
C GLU A 135 23.50 -35.41 8.45
N ASP A 136 24.22 -34.45 9.03
CA ASP A 136 25.63 -34.60 9.38
C ASP A 136 25.84 -35.67 10.47
N GLN A 137 24.92 -35.77 11.44
CA GLN A 137 24.93 -36.84 12.46
C GLN A 137 24.74 -38.23 11.85
N LEU A 138 23.80 -38.38 10.92
CA LEU A 138 23.59 -39.65 10.21
C LEU A 138 24.84 -40.05 9.41
N ARG A 139 25.44 -39.10 8.68
CA ARG A 139 26.70 -39.34 7.96
C ARG A 139 27.84 -39.76 8.88
N LEU A 140 27.97 -39.13 10.05
CA LEU A 140 28.98 -39.50 11.04
C LEU A 140 28.74 -40.92 11.59
N MET A 141 27.49 -41.28 11.88
CA MET A 141 27.12 -42.61 12.35
C MET A 141 27.44 -43.67 11.28
N ASP A 142 27.11 -43.43 10.02
CA ASP A 142 27.40 -44.34 8.92
C ASP A 142 28.92 -44.53 8.75
N ALA A 143 29.69 -43.44 8.79
CA ALA A 143 31.14 -43.51 8.76
C ALA A 143 31.72 -44.35 9.92
N LYS A 144 31.18 -44.18 11.14
CA LYS A 144 31.59 -44.95 12.32
C LYS A 144 31.20 -46.43 12.21
N TYR A 145 30.03 -46.73 11.66
CA TYR A 145 29.59 -48.09 11.43
C TYR A 145 30.52 -48.83 10.46
N VAL A 146 30.86 -48.20 9.33
CA VAL A 146 31.82 -48.75 8.34
C VAL A 146 33.20 -48.96 8.98
N GLU A 147 33.67 -48.01 9.78
CA GLU A 147 34.95 -48.12 10.49
C GLU A 147 34.97 -49.35 11.44
N LEU A 148 33.92 -49.52 12.26
CA LEU A 148 33.80 -50.65 13.19
C LEU A 148 33.70 -51.98 12.47
N ARG A 149 32.90 -52.05 11.39
CA ARG A 149 32.81 -53.25 10.56
C ARG A 149 34.16 -53.62 9.95
N GLY A 150 34.88 -52.63 9.41
CA GLY A 150 36.24 -52.85 8.89
C GLY A 150 37.25 -53.26 9.97
N LYS A 151 37.10 -52.83 11.23
CA LYS A 151 37.92 -53.33 12.36
C LYS A 151 37.58 -54.78 12.68
N LEU A 152 36.30 -55.13 12.73
CA LEU A 152 35.82 -56.48 13.02
C LEU A 152 36.18 -57.49 11.91
N ASP A 153 36.11 -57.09 10.65
CA ASP A 153 36.55 -57.92 9.53
C ASP A 153 38.08 -58.15 9.58
N ARG A 154 38.85 -57.12 9.96
CA ARG A 154 40.30 -57.25 10.19
C ARG A 154 40.63 -58.22 11.33
N THR A 155 39.93 -58.16 12.47
CA THR A 155 40.18 -59.08 13.59
C THR A 155 39.80 -60.51 13.22
N ARG A 156 38.68 -60.72 12.52
CA ARG A 156 38.27 -62.03 11.99
C ARG A 156 39.29 -62.59 11.01
N ALA A 157 39.75 -61.80 10.04
CA ALA A 157 40.75 -62.22 9.08
C ALA A 157 42.09 -62.57 9.75
N ARG A 158 42.51 -61.78 10.75
CA ARG A 158 43.70 -62.08 11.56
C ARG A 158 43.55 -63.40 12.31
N ALA A 159 42.44 -63.59 13.03
CA ALA A 159 42.17 -64.83 13.75
C ALA A 159 42.14 -66.06 12.82
N ALA A 160 41.52 -65.92 11.63
CA ALA A 160 41.51 -66.99 10.63
C ALA A 160 42.91 -67.35 10.13
N ARG A 161 43.80 -66.36 9.94
CA ARG A 161 45.21 -66.59 9.57
C ARG A 161 45.99 -67.28 10.68
N GLU A 162 45.80 -66.87 11.94
CA GLU A 162 46.44 -67.48 13.11
C GLU A 162 45.99 -68.94 13.28
N VAL A 163 44.68 -69.22 13.18
CA VAL A 163 44.13 -70.58 13.18
C VAL A 163 44.69 -71.41 12.01
N GLY A 164 44.78 -70.82 10.82
CA GLY A 164 45.38 -71.48 9.65
C GLY A 164 46.87 -71.77 9.79
N ALA A 165 47.63 -70.91 10.48
CA ALA A 165 49.04 -71.14 10.81
C ALA A 165 49.18 -72.27 11.84
N ALA A 166 48.45 -72.20 12.96
CA ALA A 166 48.46 -73.24 13.98
C ALA A 166 48.05 -74.61 13.42
N LYS A 167 47.03 -74.67 12.54
CA LYS A 167 46.66 -75.90 11.83
C LYS A 167 47.80 -76.47 11.00
N ARG A 168 48.55 -75.63 10.27
CA ARG A 168 49.73 -76.04 9.50
C ARG A 168 50.87 -76.54 10.39
N ASP A 169 51.06 -75.92 11.56
CA ASP A 169 52.04 -76.39 12.54
C ASP A 169 51.65 -77.74 13.14
N CYS A 170 50.39 -77.94 13.50
CA CYS A 170 49.87 -79.22 13.97
C CYS A 170 50.02 -80.33 12.92
N THR A 171 49.69 -80.06 11.65
CA THR A 171 49.87 -81.07 10.58
C THR A 171 51.34 -81.38 10.34
N ARG A 172 52.22 -80.37 10.37
CA ARG A 172 53.68 -80.55 10.25
C ARG A 172 54.23 -81.40 11.39
N LEU A 173 53.84 -81.12 12.63
CA LEU A 173 54.23 -81.93 13.80
C LEU A 173 53.70 -83.36 13.70
N ARG A 174 52.46 -83.54 13.23
CA ARG A 174 51.87 -84.87 12.99
C ARG A 174 52.68 -85.67 11.95
N VAL A 175 53.05 -85.06 10.83
CA VAL A 175 53.89 -85.71 9.80
C VAL A 175 55.25 -86.08 10.38
N LYS A 176 55.93 -85.16 11.07
CA LYS A 176 57.21 -85.44 11.75
C LYS A 176 57.09 -86.61 12.72
N TRP A 177 56.04 -86.61 13.56
CA TRP A 177 55.76 -87.69 14.50
C TRP A 177 55.56 -89.03 13.79
N THR A 178 54.78 -89.07 12.70
CA THR A 178 54.57 -90.29 11.92
C THR A 178 55.85 -90.78 11.24
N THR A 179 56.70 -89.88 10.76
CA THR A 179 58.00 -90.24 10.15
C THR A 179 58.96 -90.79 11.19
N LEU A 180 59.17 -90.08 12.31
CA LEU A 180 60.01 -90.55 13.41
C LEU A 180 59.50 -91.89 13.97
N SER A 181 58.18 -92.03 14.18
CA SER A 181 57.58 -93.30 14.62
C SER A 181 57.84 -94.46 13.63
N ARG A 182 58.06 -94.16 12.34
CA ARG A 182 58.38 -95.17 11.32
C ARG A 182 59.87 -95.47 11.28
N GLU A 183 60.73 -94.46 11.44
CA GLU A 183 62.20 -94.59 11.45
C GLU A 183 62.71 -95.32 12.70
N PHE A 184 62.10 -95.09 13.87
CA PHE A 184 62.43 -95.79 15.12
C PHE A 184 61.87 -97.22 15.21
N GLY A 185 61.49 -97.83 14.08
CA GLY A 185 61.37 -99.27 13.89
C GLY A 185 60.64 -100.07 14.99
N GLY A 186 59.33 -100.24 14.85
CA GLY A 186 58.71 -101.51 15.29
C GLY A 186 58.45 -101.73 16.78
N CYS A 187 58.54 -100.75 17.68
CA CYS A 187 57.87 -100.85 18.98
C CYS A 187 56.36 -100.56 18.85
N GLY A 188 55.66 -101.46 18.14
CA GLY A 188 54.21 -101.42 17.91
C GLY A 188 53.33 -101.52 19.16
N GLY A 189 53.90 -101.53 20.37
CA GLY A 189 53.17 -101.63 21.64
C GLY A 189 52.77 -100.30 22.28
N LEU A 190 53.39 -99.17 21.92
CA LEU A 190 53.11 -97.86 22.55
C LEU A 190 52.26 -96.92 21.68
N ARG A 191 51.83 -97.39 20.52
CA ARG A 191 51.09 -96.58 19.53
C ARG A 191 49.63 -96.31 19.90
N GLY A 192 49.06 -97.05 20.86
CA GLY A 192 47.67 -96.88 21.32
C GLY A 192 47.51 -96.05 22.59
N ALA A 193 48.48 -96.06 23.51
CA ALA A 193 48.23 -95.57 24.88
C ALA A 193 48.40 -94.05 25.06
N LEU A 194 49.27 -93.39 24.30
CA LEU A 194 49.57 -91.95 24.55
C LEU A 194 48.58 -90.99 23.85
N LEU A 195 47.81 -91.46 22.87
CA LEU A 195 46.84 -90.63 22.14
C LEU A 195 45.38 -90.81 22.60
N ASP A 196 45.07 -91.88 23.33
CA ASP A 196 43.71 -92.12 23.87
C ASP A 196 43.49 -91.54 25.28
N GLU A 197 44.54 -91.18 26.04
CA GLU A 197 44.38 -90.55 27.37
C GLU A 197 44.20 -89.03 27.33
N VAL A 198 44.34 -88.39 26.17
CA VAL A 198 44.00 -86.97 26.04
C VAL A 198 42.51 -86.86 25.81
N ASP A 199 41.77 -86.91 26.92
CA ASP A 199 40.32 -86.76 26.95
C ASP A 199 39.95 -85.46 26.21
N PRO A 200 39.26 -85.53 25.05
CA PRO A 200 38.96 -84.35 24.23
C PRO A 200 38.15 -83.32 25.01
N ALA A 201 37.46 -83.73 26.07
CA ALA A 201 36.80 -82.85 27.02
C ALA A 201 37.78 -81.93 27.77
N GLN A 202 38.94 -82.42 28.20
CA GLN A 202 39.94 -81.59 28.90
C GLN A 202 40.63 -80.60 27.95
N VAL A 203 40.92 -81.00 26.71
CA VAL A 203 41.50 -80.09 25.72
C VAL A 203 40.49 -79.02 25.28
N MET A 204 39.21 -79.39 25.13
CA MET A 204 38.14 -78.41 24.85
C MET A 204 37.86 -77.51 26.06
N ALA A 205 37.96 -78.01 27.30
CA ALA A 205 37.83 -77.19 28.50
C ALA A 205 39.00 -76.22 28.68
N ALA A 206 40.24 -76.65 28.43
CA ALA A 206 41.42 -75.78 28.45
C ALA A 206 41.38 -74.74 27.31
N ALA A 207 40.92 -75.13 26.11
CA ALA A 207 40.70 -74.20 25.01
C ALA A 207 39.56 -73.22 25.29
N ALA A 208 38.48 -73.65 25.96
CA ALA A 208 37.39 -72.76 26.40
C ALA A 208 37.85 -71.79 27.49
N ALA A 209 38.70 -72.23 28.42
CA ALA A 209 39.32 -71.37 29.43
C ALA A 209 40.28 -70.34 28.80
N ALA A 210 41.01 -70.72 27.75
CA ALA A 210 41.87 -69.80 26.99
C ALA A 210 41.07 -68.88 26.02
N ALA A 211 39.88 -69.30 25.58
CA ALA A 211 38.97 -68.52 24.76
C ALA A 211 38.07 -67.56 25.57
N ALA A 212 38.18 -67.57 26.91
CA ALA A 212 37.58 -66.55 27.74
C ALA A 212 38.05 -65.18 27.23
N PRO A 213 37.14 -64.29 26.78
CA PRO A 213 37.53 -63.03 26.19
C PRO A 213 38.24 -62.22 27.27
N VAL A 214 39.57 -62.12 27.16
CA VAL A 214 40.35 -61.07 27.83
C VAL A 214 39.90 -59.77 27.20
N LEU A 215 38.75 -59.27 27.64
CA LEU A 215 38.28 -57.93 27.33
C LEU A 215 39.42 -57.00 27.77
N PRO A 216 40.04 -56.25 26.84
CA PRO A 216 41.07 -55.31 27.23
C PRO A 216 40.41 -54.26 28.13
N ALA A 217 40.74 -54.27 29.41
CA ALA A 217 40.33 -53.29 30.42
C ALA A 217 40.84 -51.86 30.15
N ALA A 218 41.38 -51.59 28.96
CA ALA A 218 42.08 -50.35 28.59
C ALA A 218 41.20 -49.30 27.89
N ALA A 219 39.88 -49.48 27.77
CA ALA A 219 38.99 -48.50 27.12
C ALA A 219 38.11 -47.69 28.09
N ALA A 220 38.35 -47.75 29.41
CA ALA A 220 37.56 -47.02 30.41
C ALA A 220 38.12 -45.63 30.79
N ALA A 221 39.27 -45.20 30.26
CA ALA A 221 39.99 -44.03 30.76
C ALA A 221 40.42 -43.04 29.67
N ALA A 222 39.53 -42.59 28.78
CA ALA A 222 39.85 -41.45 27.90
C ALA A 222 38.64 -40.77 27.23
N HIS A 223 37.52 -40.55 27.90
CA HIS A 223 36.59 -39.48 27.48
C HIS A 223 36.28 -38.59 28.67
N GLY A 224 37.23 -37.67 28.89
CA GLY A 224 37.12 -36.57 29.82
C GLY A 224 35.88 -35.72 29.54
N SER A 225 35.23 -35.40 30.65
CA SER A 225 34.27 -34.33 30.84
C SER A 225 34.58 -33.09 30.00
N ARG A 226 33.77 -32.83 28.96
CA ARG A 226 33.51 -31.46 28.54
C ARG A 226 32.18 -31.06 29.16
N ALA A 227 32.31 -30.27 30.20
CA ALA A 227 31.28 -29.57 30.95
C ALA A 227 29.93 -29.44 30.23
N ALA A 228 28.93 -30.08 30.84
CA ALA A 228 27.54 -29.71 30.69
C ALA A 228 27.35 -28.27 31.22
N ALA A 229 27.57 -27.29 30.35
CA ALA A 229 26.98 -25.97 30.52
C ALA A 229 25.48 -26.14 30.34
N LYS A 230 24.78 -26.26 31.48
CA LYS A 230 23.35 -26.06 31.65
C LYS A 230 22.90 -24.84 30.84
N PRO A 231 22.12 -24.96 29.75
CA PRO A 231 21.30 -23.84 29.33
C PRO A 231 20.20 -23.75 30.37
N ALA A 232 20.29 -22.71 31.20
CA ALA A 232 19.19 -22.27 32.02
C ALA A 232 17.92 -22.18 31.16
N ALA A 233 16.81 -22.60 31.77
CA ALA A 233 15.47 -22.36 31.29
C ALA A 233 15.33 -20.92 30.77
N ALA A 234 15.24 -20.77 29.45
CA ALA A 234 14.61 -19.63 28.81
C ALA A 234 13.27 -20.16 28.30
N ALA A 235 12.26 -20.11 29.16
CA ALA A 235 11.19 -19.15 29.02
C ALA A 235 10.33 -19.45 27.77
N ALA A 236 9.22 -20.15 28.03
CA ALA A 236 8.04 -20.07 27.19
C ALA A 236 7.79 -18.60 26.77
N PRO A 237 7.33 -18.33 25.53
CA PRO A 237 6.88 -17.00 25.17
C PRO A 237 5.58 -16.70 25.93
N ARG A 238 5.71 -16.20 27.17
CA ARG A 238 4.67 -15.41 27.81
C ARG A 238 4.42 -14.22 26.90
N ALA A 239 3.15 -13.99 26.60
CA ALA A 239 2.64 -12.84 25.89
C ALA A 239 3.29 -11.54 26.41
N ALA A 240 4.18 -10.96 25.61
CA ALA A 240 4.60 -9.58 25.77
C ALA A 240 3.52 -8.70 25.14
N ALA A 241 2.47 -8.45 25.93
CA ALA A 241 1.81 -7.16 25.90
C ALA A 241 2.83 -6.15 26.47
N THR A 242 3.37 -5.29 25.62
CA THR A 242 4.02 -4.06 26.06
C THR A 242 3.39 -2.91 25.31
N ASP A 243 2.64 -2.14 26.08
CA ASP A 243 2.31 -0.75 25.82
C ASP A 243 3.56 0.00 25.36
N ALA A 244 3.51 0.49 24.12
CA ALA A 244 4.42 1.52 23.64
C ALA A 244 3.75 2.88 23.84
N ALA A 245 3.70 3.33 25.09
CA ALA A 245 3.48 4.73 25.44
C ALA A 245 4.79 5.33 25.95
N LYS A 246 5.11 6.54 25.47
CA LYS A 246 6.07 7.51 26.01
C LYS A 246 7.57 7.13 25.94
N SER A 247 8.20 7.53 24.83
CA SER A 247 9.49 8.24 24.92
C SER A 247 9.25 9.70 24.52
N GLY A 248 9.16 10.56 25.55
CA GLY A 248 9.34 11.99 25.39
C GLY A 248 10.81 12.28 25.15
N ALA A 249 11.13 12.85 23.99
CA ALA A 249 12.33 13.63 23.81
C ALA A 249 11.98 15.08 24.16
N ALA A 250 12.29 15.46 25.39
CA ALA A 250 12.37 16.84 25.84
C ALA A 250 13.80 17.34 25.62
N ALA A 251 14.00 18.12 24.56
CA ALA A 251 15.07 19.11 24.32
C ALA A 251 14.68 19.79 22.99
N THR A 252 14.43 21.08 22.85
CA THR A 252 15.00 22.24 23.54
C THR A 252 14.06 23.43 23.30
N HIS A 253 13.76 24.18 24.35
CA HIS A 253 13.16 25.51 24.28
C HIS A 253 14.11 26.44 23.51
N GLN A 254 13.75 26.87 22.30
CA GLN A 254 14.21 28.15 21.76
C GLN A 254 13.00 29.05 21.47
N LEU A 255 12.81 29.94 22.42
CA LEU A 255 11.95 31.09 22.43
C LEU A 255 12.51 32.13 21.44
N LEU A 256 11.95 32.26 20.24
CA LEU A 256 12.15 33.45 19.40
C LEU A 256 10.85 33.87 18.70
N LYS A 257 10.17 34.79 19.39
CA LYS A 257 9.44 36.00 18.93
C LYS A 257 8.57 35.95 17.65
N PRO A 258 7.34 36.49 17.73
CA PRO A 258 6.52 36.76 16.56
C PRO A 258 7.00 38.05 15.87
N ARG A 259 7.33 38.00 14.58
CA ARG A 259 7.65 39.21 13.79
C ARG A 259 6.42 39.60 12.97
N ARG A 260 5.59 40.46 13.55
CA ARG A 260 4.54 41.21 12.86
C ARG A 260 5.17 42.45 12.20
N SER A 261 4.71 42.72 10.98
CA SER A 261 4.60 44.04 10.33
C SER A 261 5.77 44.63 9.52
N GLN A 262 5.33 45.25 8.42
CA GLN A 262 5.87 46.37 7.65
C GLN A 262 6.70 46.03 6.39
N THR A 263 6.08 46.15 5.20
CA THR A 263 6.01 47.32 4.28
C THR A 263 7.15 47.31 3.26
N ALA A 264 6.81 47.12 1.97
CA ALA A 264 7.19 48.02 0.86
C ALA A 264 6.95 47.33 -0.50
N ARG A 265 6.17 48.00 -1.35
CA ARG A 265 6.16 47.83 -2.82
C ARG A 265 7.51 48.26 -3.41
N PRO A 266 7.85 47.86 -4.65
CA PRO A 266 7.58 48.74 -5.80
C PRO A 266 6.96 47.93 -6.97
N LEU A 267 5.84 48.33 -7.60
CA LEU A 267 5.71 49.34 -8.68
C LEU A 267 6.88 49.37 -9.68
N GLY A 268 6.67 48.77 -10.86
CA GLY A 268 7.48 49.00 -12.07
C GLY A 268 7.45 47.82 -13.05
N GLY A 269 6.65 47.91 -14.13
CA GLY A 269 6.60 46.96 -15.26
C GLY A 269 7.81 47.08 -16.21
N PRO A 270 7.74 46.74 -17.53
CA PRO A 270 6.54 46.50 -18.36
C PRO A 270 6.59 45.24 -19.26
N ARG A 271 5.44 45.04 -19.91
CA ARG A 271 5.09 44.24 -21.08
C ARG A 271 6.21 43.94 -22.10
N SER A 272 6.23 42.70 -22.59
CA SER A 272 6.50 42.38 -24.00
C SER A 272 5.69 41.17 -24.44
N TRP A 273 4.47 41.43 -24.91
CA TRP A 273 3.76 40.57 -25.87
C TRP A 273 4.03 41.17 -27.26
N LEU A 274 4.31 40.30 -28.24
CA LEU A 274 4.40 40.50 -29.72
C LEU A 274 5.78 40.26 -30.34
N SER A 275 5.92 39.13 -31.04
CA SER A 275 6.38 39.01 -32.46
C SER A 275 6.76 37.56 -32.75
N THR A 276 5.92 36.78 -33.43
CA THR A 276 5.79 36.57 -34.90
C THR A 276 6.73 35.48 -35.45
N ALA A 277 6.11 34.39 -35.93
CA ALA A 277 6.43 33.65 -37.16
C ALA A 277 5.27 32.63 -37.36
N GLU A 278 4.33 32.87 -38.26
CA GLU A 278 4.38 32.62 -39.72
C GLU A 278 4.54 31.12 -40.06
N GLU A 279 3.46 30.54 -40.61
CA GLU A 279 3.31 29.41 -41.56
C GLU A 279 1.89 28.80 -41.34
N GLY A 280 0.87 29.15 -42.13
CA GLY A 280 0.57 28.59 -43.46
C GLY A 280 -0.37 27.37 -43.32
N VAL A 281 -1.70 27.52 -43.30
CA VAL A 281 -2.65 27.28 -44.42
C VAL A 281 -2.29 26.01 -45.22
N THR A 282 -3.05 24.91 -45.20
CA THR A 282 -4.31 24.71 -45.95
C THR A 282 -5.23 23.60 -45.37
N SER A 283 -6.53 23.93 -45.31
CA SER A 283 -7.75 23.14 -45.54
C SER A 283 -7.73 21.60 -45.68
N SER A 284 -8.60 20.92 -44.92
CA SER A 284 -9.59 19.91 -45.38
C SER A 284 -10.47 19.52 -44.17
N VAL A 285 -11.70 20.00 -44.01
CA VAL A 285 -12.98 19.48 -44.54
C VAL A 285 -13.27 18.02 -44.15
N ASP A 286 -14.50 17.84 -43.65
CA ASP A 286 -15.24 16.65 -43.19
C ASP A 286 -14.93 16.18 -41.74
N GLY A 287 -15.84 16.18 -40.76
CA GLY A 287 -17.31 16.18 -40.81
C GLY A 287 -17.87 14.77 -40.72
N ARG A 288 -17.82 14.08 -39.56
CA ARG A 288 -18.84 13.08 -39.19
C ARG A 288 -18.77 12.55 -37.75
N ALA A 289 -19.90 12.70 -37.08
CA ALA A 289 -20.64 11.71 -36.30
C ALA A 289 -19.98 10.96 -35.13
N GLN A 290 -20.57 11.23 -33.96
CA GLN A 290 -20.83 10.32 -32.84
C GLN A 290 -21.15 8.88 -33.26
N SER A 291 -20.50 7.89 -32.63
CA SER A 291 -21.12 6.61 -32.26
C SER A 291 -20.25 5.83 -31.26
N GLN A 292 -20.94 5.17 -30.33
CA GLN A 292 -20.43 4.42 -29.18
C GLN A 292 -19.59 3.18 -29.55
N PRO A 293 -18.74 2.66 -28.63
CA PRO A 293 -18.14 1.35 -28.81
C PRO A 293 -19.12 0.22 -28.44
N VAL A 294 -19.59 -0.50 -29.46
CA VAL A 294 -20.32 -1.78 -29.34
C VAL A 294 -19.33 -2.94 -29.34
N LEU A 295 -19.62 -3.93 -28.49
CA LEU A 295 -18.98 -5.24 -28.36
C LEU A 295 -18.58 -5.87 -29.70
N ALA A 296 -17.35 -6.38 -29.78
CA ALA A 296 -16.96 -7.40 -30.74
C ALA A 296 -17.22 -8.82 -30.15
N PRO A 297 -17.76 -9.76 -30.93
CA PRO A 297 -17.86 -11.17 -30.53
C PRO A 297 -16.54 -11.93 -30.80
N PRO A 298 -16.17 -12.93 -29.99
CA PRO A 298 -15.04 -13.80 -30.28
C PRO A 298 -15.38 -14.83 -31.37
N VAL A 299 -14.47 -14.91 -32.33
CA VAL A 299 -14.40 -15.88 -33.42
C VAL A 299 -14.25 -17.29 -32.86
N GLY A 300 -15.09 -18.20 -33.36
CA GLY A 300 -15.02 -19.63 -33.06
C GLY A 300 -13.73 -20.26 -33.57
N GLY A 301 -12.95 -20.82 -32.64
CA GLY A 301 -11.87 -21.74 -32.92
C GLY A 301 -12.28 -23.14 -32.46
N ALA A 302 -12.55 -24.02 -33.43
CA ALA A 302 -12.76 -25.43 -33.21
C ALA A 302 -11.48 -26.07 -32.64
N GLY A 303 -11.53 -26.48 -31.37
CA GLY A 303 -10.42 -27.13 -30.67
C GLY A 303 -10.89 -28.41 -30.00
N LYS A 304 -10.51 -29.54 -30.61
CA LYS A 304 -10.66 -30.93 -30.16
C LYS A 304 -10.47 -31.10 -28.65
N GLY A 305 -11.35 -31.92 -28.07
CA GLY A 305 -11.43 -32.17 -26.64
C GLY A 305 -10.19 -32.81 -26.02
N ILE A 306 -10.00 -32.48 -24.75
CA ILE A 306 -9.33 -33.32 -23.77
C ILE A 306 -10.29 -33.40 -22.58
N ALA A 307 -10.81 -34.60 -22.38
CA ALA A 307 -11.54 -34.98 -21.19
C ALA A 307 -10.61 -34.91 -19.97
N GLY A 308 -11.13 -34.46 -18.83
CA GLY A 308 -10.51 -34.74 -17.54
C GLY A 308 -10.71 -33.65 -16.49
N GLY A 309 -11.38 -34.01 -15.40
CA GLY A 309 -11.19 -33.34 -14.11
C GLY A 309 -12.44 -32.71 -13.51
N GLY A 310 -13.33 -33.54 -12.95
CA GLY A 310 -14.37 -33.09 -12.04
C GLY A 310 -13.76 -32.49 -10.77
N GLY A 311 -13.76 -31.16 -10.67
CA GLY A 311 -13.48 -30.41 -9.46
C GLY A 311 -14.76 -30.04 -8.73
N ARG A 312 -15.13 -30.85 -7.73
CA ARG A 312 -16.23 -30.57 -6.79
C ARG A 312 -16.03 -29.21 -6.11
N GLY A 313 -16.87 -28.24 -6.46
CA GLY A 313 -16.97 -26.97 -5.75
C GLY A 313 -17.62 -27.16 -4.38
N LEU A 314 -16.80 -27.18 -3.33
CA LEU A 314 -17.25 -27.03 -1.95
C LEU A 314 -17.78 -25.60 -1.76
N ARG A 315 -19.08 -25.40 -1.97
CA ARG A 315 -19.81 -24.24 -1.43
C ARG A 315 -19.97 -24.45 0.06
N GLY A 316 -19.00 -23.97 0.84
CA GLY A 316 -19.11 -23.86 2.29
C GLY A 316 -20.13 -22.78 2.63
N ASN A 317 -21.34 -23.22 3.00
CA ASN A 317 -22.38 -22.39 3.57
C ASN A 317 -21.97 -22.06 5.02
N VAL A 318 -21.44 -20.86 5.27
CA VAL A 318 -21.08 -20.42 6.63
C VAL A 318 -22.36 -19.99 7.34
N HIS A 319 -22.95 -20.93 8.07
CA HIS A 319 -24.01 -20.67 9.03
C HIS A 319 -23.42 -19.91 10.22
N MET A 320 -23.67 -18.59 10.28
CA MET A 320 -23.35 -17.78 11.45
C MET A 320 -24.40 -18.04 12.55
N PRO A 321 -24.00 -18.50 13.76
CA PRO A 321 -24.93 -18.67 14.85
C PRO A 321 -25.45 -17.30 15.33
N LYS A 322 -26.78 -17.16 15.33
CA LYS A 322 -27.49 -16.06 16.00
C LYS A 322 -27.33 -16.24 17.50
N GLY A 323 -26.68 -15.29 18.17
CA GLY A 323 -26.62 -15.29 19.64
C GLY A 323 -25.39 -14.60 20.20
N PHE A 324 -25.27 -13.29 19.98
CA PHE A 324 -24.45 -12.43 20.85
C PHE A 324 -25.26 -11.16 21.11
N GLU A 325 -26.17 -11.24 22.07
CA GLU A 325 -26.74 -10.06 22.72
C GLU A 325 -25.62 -9.39 23.53
N ALA A 326 -25.03 -8.33 22.98
CA ALA A 326 -24.22 -7.43 23.76
C ALA A 326 -25.16 -6.60 24.65
N LYS A 327 -25.37 -7.07 25.89
CA LYS A 327 -25.85 -6.22 26.99
C LYS A 327 -24.80 -5.14 27.25
N VAL A 328 -24.96 -4.00 26.60
CA VAL A 328 -24.29 -2.76 26.97
C VAL A 328 -24.91 -2.32 28.28
N THR A 329 -24.29 -2.68 29.40
CA THR A 329 -24.59 -2.07 30.69
C THR A 329 -24.08 -0.63 30.65
N LEU A 330 -25.00 0.31 30.49
CA LEU A 330 -24.83 1.72 30.81
C LEU A 330 -24.55 1.84 32.32
N GLY A 331 -23.28 1.68 32.68
CA GLY A 331 -22.78 1.89 34.03
C GLY A 331 -22.37 3.36 34.21
N ASN A 332 -23.18 4.09 34.98
CA ASN A 332 -22.80 5.20 35.86
C ASN A 332 -21.77 6.20 35.35
N ILE A 333 -22.25 7.28 34.73
CA ILE A 333 -21.60 8.59 34.85
C ILE A 333 -22.20 9.26 36.09
N GLN A 334 -21.56 9.00 37.24
CA GLN A 334 -21.77 9.76 38.46
C GLN A 334 -20.91 11.02 38.40
N MET A 335 -21.61 12.16 38.35
CA MET A 335 -21.29 13.44 38.97
C MET A 335 -19.91 13.55 39.64
N LEU A 336 -19.06 14.41 39.09
CA LEU A 336 -18.10 15.18 39.88
C LEU A 336 -18.33 16.66 39.55
N ALA A 337 -18.41 17.41 40.65
CA ALA A 337 -18.85 18.79 40.80
C ALA A 337 -17.98 19.84 40.10
#